data_AF-A0A366I538-F1
#
_entry.id   AF-A0A366I538-F1
#
_cell.length_a   1.000
_cell.length_b   1.000
_cell.length_c   1.000
_cell.angle_alpha   90.00
_cell.angle_beta   90.00
_cell.angle_gamma   90.00
#
_symmetry.space_group_name_H-M   'P 1'
#
loop_
_entity.id
_entity.type
_entity.pdbx_description
1 polymer ?
#
loop_
_entity_poly.entity_id
_entity_poly.type
_entity_poly.pdbx_seq_one_letter_code
_entity_poly.pdbx_strand_id
1 'polypeptide(L)' 'MSRYIHTEFDRNQVGFIPESYDDNPARVIDALIDSLDMEKLGFTYATPKKTGRKPYNPKDMCKLYTYGYFGGIRS' A
#
# COMPACT_ATOMS: atom_id res chain seq x y z
N MET A 1 16.87 -2.22 8.25
CA MET A 1 16.45 -2.59 6.87
C MET A 1 15.07 -3.21 6.91
N SER A 2 14.13 -2.74 6.06
CA SER A 2 12.79 -3.32 6.02
C SER A 2 12.83 -4.75 5.48
N ARG A 3 12.04 -5.65 6.08
CA ARG A 3 12.05 -7.09 5.79
C ARG A 3 11.04 -7.50 4.71
N TYR A 4 10.35 -6.54 4.14
CA TYR A 4 9.44 -6.71 3.01
C TYR A 4 10.16 -6.49 1.67
N ILE A 5 9.52 -6.94 0.60
CA ILE A 5 9.86 -6.51 -0.77
C ILE A 5 9.44 -5.04 -0.89
N HIS A 6 10.38 -4.18 -1.28
CA HIS A 6 10.11 -2.77 -1.59
C HIS A 6 10.39 -2.54 -3.06
N THR A 7 9.51 -1.78 -3.71
CA THR A 7 9.75 -1.21 -5.03
C THR A 7 10.09 0.27 -4.85
N GLU A 8 11.21 0.74 -5.40
CA GLU A 8 11.64 2.14 -5.26
C GLU A 8 10.88 3.05 -6.25
N PHE A 9 9.62 3.34 -5.95
CA PHE A 9 8.82 4.32 -6.68
C PHE A 9 8.43 5.46 -5.74
N ASP A 10 8.85 6.68 -6.06
CA ASP A 10 8.43 7.88 -5.35
C ASP A 10 7.03 8.29 -5.83
N ARG A 11 6.04 8.20 -4.94
CA ARG A 11 4.65 8.58 -5.24
C ARG A 11 4.38 10.08 -5.12
N ASN A 12 5.37 10.86 -4.68
CA ASN A 12 5.32 12.32 -4.68
C ASN A 12 6.13 12.91 -5.85
N GLN A 13 6.54 12.08 -6.81
CA GLN A 13 7.20 12.56 -8.01
C GLN A 13 6.26 13.50 -8.76
N VAL A 14 6.63 14.78 -8.82
CA VAL A 14 5.86 15.80 -9.53
C VAL A 14 5.92 15.47 -11.03
N GLY A 15 4.78 15.14 -11.62
CA GLY A 15 4.66 14.95 -13.07
C GLY A 15 5.00 16.24 -13.82
N PHE A 16 5.55 16.11 -15.03
CA PHE A 16 5.87 17.25 -15.90
C PHE A 16 4.61 17.96 -16.44
N ILE A 17 3.43 17.38 -16.24
CA ILE A 17 2.13 17.88 -16.67
C ILE A 17 1.42 18.46 -15.43
N PRO A 18 0.73 19.62 -15.53
CA PRO A 18 -0.06 20.15 -14.44
C PRO A 18 -1.14 19.13 -14.04
N GLU A 19 -1.02 18.54 -12.86
CA GLU A 19 -2.10 17.75 -12.28
C GLU A 19 -3.21 18.71 -11.84
N SER A 20 -4.43 18.52 -12.35
CA SER A 20 -5.61 19.10 -11.72
C SER A 20 -5.66 18.57 -10.29
N TYR A 21 -5.38 19.45 -9.33
CA TYR A 21 -5.23 19.15 -7.92
C TYR A 21 -6.61 18.91 -7.27
N ASP A 22 -7.36 17.93 -7.75
CA ASP A 22 -8.54 17.44 -7.04
C ASP A 22 -8.11 16.48 -5.93
N ASP A 23 -8.86 16.49 -4.83
CA ASP A 23 -8.67 15.58 -3.69
C ASP A 23 -8.77 14.12 -4.14
N ASN A 24 -7.62 13.52 -4.48
CA ASN A 24 -7.58 12.15 -4.95
C ASN A 24 -7.88 11.19 -3.78
N PRO A 25 -8.92 10.35 -3.87
CA PRO A 25 -9.29 9.40 -2.81
C PRO A 25 -8.16 8.42 -2.48
N ALA A 26 -7.17 8.24 -3.37
CA ALA A 26 -5.98 7.44 -3.10
C ALA A 26 -5.23 7.89 -1.84
N ARG A 27 -5.17 9.21 -1.58
CA ARG A 27 -4.52 9.78 -0.38
C ARG A 27 -5.26 9.40 0.90
N VAL A 28 -6.60 9.37 0.85
CA VAL A 28 -7.44 8.95 1.98
C VAL A 28 -7.27 7.45 2.25
N ILE A 29 -7.28 6.63 1.20
CA ILE A 29 -7.05 5.19 1.29
C ILE A 29 -5.67 4.89 1.90
N ASP A 30 -4.65 5.63 1.47
CA ASP A 30 -3.30 5.52 2.02
C ASP A 30 -3.27 5.83 3.51
N ALA A 31 -3.77 6.99 3.91
CA ALA A 31 -3.80 7.40 5.31
C ALA A 31 -4.57 6.41 6.19
N LEU A 32 -5.71 5.91 5.68
CA LEU A 32 -6.51 4.90 6.37
C LEU A 32 -5.71 3.62 6.58
N ILE A 33 -5.17 3.01 5.52
CA ILE A 33 -4.48 1.72 5.61
C ILE A 33 -3.16 1.83 6.38
N ASP A 34 -2.48 2.97 6.28
CA ASP A 34 -1.26 3.23 7.03
C ASP A 34 -1.51 3.35 8.55
N SER A 35 -2.70 3.81 8.95
CA SER A 35 -3.10 3.85 10.36
C SER A 35 -3.43 2.47 10.98
N LEU A 36 -3.66 1.45 10.15
CA LEU A 36 -4.06 0.12 10.63
C LEU A 36 -2.91 -0.70 11.23
N ASP A 37 -3.23 -1.44 12.28
CA ASP A 37 -2.36 -2.45 12.89
C ASP A 37 -2.62 -3.82 12.24
N MET A 38 -1.76 -4.18 11.30
CA MET A 38 -1.90 -5.40 10.50
C MET A 38 -1.73 -6.68 11.33
N GLU A 39 -1.00 -6.62 12.44
CA GLU A 39 -0.81 -7.77 13.33
C GLU A 39 -2.09 -8.04 14.13
N LYS A 40 -2.69 -6.99 14.71
CA LYS A 40 -3.99 -7.11 15.40
C LYS A 40 -5.13 -7.56 14.49
N LEU A 41 -5.09 -7.17 13.21
CA LEU A 41 -6.06 -7.59 12.21
C LEU A 41 -5.86 -9.04 11.72
N GLY A 42 -4.80 -9.72 12.17
CA GLY A 42 -4.57 -11.13 11.86
C GLY A 42 -3.94 -11.41 10.50
N PHE A 43 -3.28 -10.42 9.87
CA PHE A 43 -2.59 -10.66 8.60
C PHE A 43 -1.38 -11.59 8.79
N THR A 44 -1.32 -12.66 8.00
CA THR A 44 -0.31 -13.74 8.13
C THR A 44 1.14 -13.26 7.97
N TYR A 45 1.38 -12.18 7.23
CA TYR A 45 2.72 -11.64 6.98
C TYR A 45 2.96 -10.29 7.65
N ALA A 46 2.16 -9.93 8.66
CA ALA A 46 2.38 -8.73 9.48
C ALA A 46 3.72 -8.79 10.25
N THR A 47 4.17 -10.00 10.60
CA THR A 47 5.45 -10.23 11.26
C THR A 47 6.34 -11.15 10.40
N PRO A 48 7.38 -10.62 9.73
CA PRO A 48 8.17 -11.40 8.78
C PRO A 48 9.02 -12.52 9.42
N LYS A 49 9.07 -13.68 8.74
CA LYS A 49 10.03 -14.81 8.91
C LYS A 49 11.47 -14.37 9.09
N LYS A 50 12.26 -14.68 10.15
CA LYS A 50 13.70 -14.27 10.27
C LYS A 50 14.57 -14.71 9.08
N THR A 51 14.25 -15.85 8.48
CA THR A 51 14.94 -16.42 7.33
C THR A 51 13.95 -16.72 6.19
N GLY A 52 14.49 -16.92 4.98
CA GLY A 52 13.70 -17.26 3.78
C GLY A 52 13.37 -16.08 2.88
N ARG A 53 12.46 -16.30 1.92
CA ARG A 53 12.02 -15.29 0.96
C ARG A 53 11.26 -14.17 1.67
N LYS A 54 11.63 -12.92 1.37
CA LYS A 54 10.91 -11.75 1.88
C LYS A 54 9.47 -11.73 1.34
N PRO A 55 8.45 -11.55 2.20
CA PRO A 55 7.08 -11.37 1.75
C PRO A 55 6.86 -9.94 1.23
N TYR A 56 5.74 -9.72 0.54
CA TYR A 56 5.22 -8.37 0.32
C TYR A 56 4.67 -7.81 1.63
N ASN A 57 4.67 -6.48 1.75
CA ASN A 57 4.09 -5.79 2.89
C ASN A 57 2.55 -5.94 2.87
N PRO A 58 1.92 -6.41 3.96
CA PRO A 58 0.47 -6.51 4.04
C PRO A 58 -0.26 -5.20 3.79
N LYS A 59 0.31 -4.05 4.18
CA LYS A 59 -0.28 -2.73 3.93
C LYS A 59 -0.36 -2.43 2.43
N ASP A 60 0.73 -2.68 1.71
CA ASP A 60 0.80 -2.43 0.27
C ASP A 60 -0.16 -3.36 -0.49
N MET A 61 -0.25 -4.63 -0.08
CA MET A 61 -1.22 -5.58 -0.65
C MET A 61 -2.67 -5.16 -0.37
N CYS A 62 -2.95 -4.63 0.82
CA CYS A 62 -4.27 -4.12 1.19
C CYS A 62 -4.64 -2.88 0.35
N LYS A 63 -3.70 -1.93 0.19
CA LYS A 63 -3.87 -0.76 -0.68
C LYS A 63 -4.19 -1.16 -2.11
N LEU A 64 -3.42 -2.08 -2.69
CA LEU A 64 -3.66 -2.59 -4.05
C LEU A 64 -5.05 -3.19 -4.21
N TYR A 65 -5.52 -3.96 -3.22
CA TYR A 65 -6.86 -4.53 -3.25
C TYR A 65 -7.94 -3.45 -3.19
N THR A 66 -7.80 -2.49 -2.27
CA THR A 66 -8.75 -1.38 -2.12
C THR A 66 -8.78 -0.49 -3.36
N TYR A 67 -7.64 -0.19 -3.98
CA TYR A 67 -7.59 0.56 -5.24
C TYR A 67 -8.29 -0.19 -6.37
N GLY A 68 -8.07 -1.51 -6.49
CA GLY A 68 -8.77 -2.33 -7.49
C GLY A 68 -10.28 -2.34 -7.30
N TYR A 69 -10.75 -2.31 -6.05
CA TYR A 69 -12.17 -2.19 -5.72
C TYR A 69 -12.74 -0.82 -6.09
N PHE A 70 -12.11 0.28 -5.64
CA PHE A 70 -12.55 1.64 -5.97
C PHE A 70 -12.48 1.95 -7.47
N GLY A 71 -11.51 1.37 -8.18
CA GLY A 71 -11.37 1.49 -9.62
C GLY A 71 -12.33 0.61 -10.43
N GLY A 72 -13.20 -0.17 -9.79
CA GLY A 72 -14.16 -1.07 -10.45
C GLY A 72 -13.52 -2.25 -11.21
N ILE A 73 -12.21 -2.49 -11.01
CA ILE A 73 -11.48 -3.59 -11.63
C ILE A 73 -11.82 -4.92 -10.94
N ARG A 74 -12.25 -4.85 -9.66
CA ARG A 74 -12.56 -6.02 -8.86
C ARG A 74 -13.87 -5.84 -8.09
N SER A 75 -14.73 -6.87 -8.16
CA SER A 75 -16.00 -6.99 -7.42
C SER A 75 -15.79 -7.39 -5.96
#